data_AF-I5B1M0-F1
#
_entry.id   AF-I5B1M0-F1
#
_cell.length_a   1.000
_cell.length_b   1.000
_cell.length_c   1.000
_cell.angle_alpha   90.00
_cell.angle_beta   90.00
_cell.angle_gamma   90.00
#
_symmetry.space_group_name_H-M   'P 1'
#
loop_
_entity.id
_entity.type
_entity.pdbx_description
1 polymer ?
#
loop_
_entity_poly.entity_id
_entity_poly.type
_entity_poly.pdbx_seq_one_letter_code
_entity_poly.pdbx_strand_id
1 'polypeptide(L)'
;MSVEKAYQKALGYLSKSPKTIRQMKKYLTDKGYDGNIIDQVIVQLSNFNYLDDRAFARGFIESRIRYKPKSVFALGFELRKKGIDPALAEELLSVYKDEDLALKAVETKKQSWNSLDESECRKKIINYLRYRGFDYSVCQTVCRIFQTEP
;
A
#
# COMPACT_ATOMS: atom_id res chain seq x y z
N MET A 1 -11.75 12.67 -30.35
CA MET A 1 -10.33 12.72 -29.88
C MET A 1 -9.56 11.56 -30.51
N SER A 2 -8.22 11.57 -30.59
CA SER A 2 -7.45 10.45 -31.20
C SER A 2 -6.69 9.61 -30.16
N VAL A 3 -6.46 8.33 -30.49
CA VAL A 3 -5.70 7.36 -29.68
C VAL A 3 -4.27 7.83 -29.43
N GLU A 4 -3.60 8.33 -30.46
CA GLU A 4 -2.23 8.84 -30.35
C GLU A 4 -2.12 10.01 -29.36
N LYS A 5 -3.05 10.97 -29.39
CA LYS A 5 -3.07 12.08 -28.43
C LYS A 5 -3.32 11.59 -27.00
N ALA A 6 -4.21 10.62 -26.82
CA ALA A 6 -4.47 10.01 -25.51
C ALA A 6 -3.23 9.29 -24.98
N TYR A 7 -2.54 8.54 -25.82
CA TYR A 7 -1.30 7.83 -25.49
C TYR A 7 -0.20 8.79 -25.01
N GLN A 8 0.03 9.88 -25.75
CA GLN A 8 1.01 10.91 -25.35
C GLN A 8 0.66 11.57 -24.00
N LYS A 9 -0.63 11.84 -23.75
CA LYS A 9 -1.08 12.33 -22.44
C LYS A 9 -0.85 11.30 -21.33
N ALA A 10 -1.10 10.03 -21.60
CA ALA A 10 -0.89 8.95 -20.65
C ALA A 10 0.60 8.79 -20.29
N LEU A 11 1.50 8.82 -21.28
CA LEU A 11 2.95 8.80 -21.03
C LEU A 11 3.40 9.98 -20.17
N GLY A 12 2.92 11.19 -20.46
CA GLY A 12 3.21 12.38 -19.64
C GLY A 12 2.63 12.31 -18.22
N TYR A 13 1.61 11.48 -17.98
CA TYR A 13 1.08 11.22 -16.64
C TYR A 13 1.89 10.17 -15.88
N LEU A 14 2.36 9.14 -16.59
CA LEU A 14 3.22 8.07 -16.05
C LEU A 14 4.61 8.58 -15.68
N SER A 15 5.18 9.52 -16.44
CA SER A 15 6.51 10.06 -16.17
C SER A 15 6.66 10.72 -14.79
N LYS A 16 5.55 11.15 -14.18
CA LYS A 16 5.55 11.79 -12.85
C LYS A 16 5.53 10.80 -11.70
N SER A 17 4.96 9.62 -11.91
CA SER A 17 4.88 8.55 -10.92
C SER A 17 4.16 7.33 -11.51
N PRO A 18 4.39 6.13 -10.95
CA PRO A 18 3.60 4.95 -11.28
C PRO A 18 2.10 5.20 -11.12
N LYS A 19 1.30 4.56 -11.97
CA LYS A 19 -0.17 4.64 -11.95
C LYS A 19 -0.78 3.26 -12.05
N THR A 20 -1.92 3.10 -11.41
CA THR A 20 -2.78 1.93 -11.63
C THR A 20 -3.60 2.10 -12.91
N ILE A 21 -4.08 1.00 -13.47
CA ILE A 21 -4.98 1.00 -14.62
C ILE A 21 -6.21 1.87 -14.33
N ARG A 22 -6.81 1.73 -13.14
CA ARG A 22 -7.97 2.54 -12.72
C ARG A 22 -7.64 4.04 -12.70
N GLN A 23 -6.47 4.43 -12.21
CA GLN A 23 -6.05 5.83 -12.20
C GLN A 23 -5.85 6.36 -13.61
N MET A 24 -5.28 5.56 -14.52
CA MET A 24 -5.11 5.95 -15.91
C MET A 24 -6.46 6.12 -16.63
N LYS A 25 -7.37 5.16 -16.45
CA LYS A 25 -8.73 5.24 -17.00
C LYS A 25 -9.44 6.51 -16.51
N LYS A 26 -9.39 6.78 -15.20
CA LYS A 26 -9.96 8.00 -14.63
C LYS A 26 -9.31 9.26 -15.22
N TYR A 27 -7.98 9.30 -15.28
CA TYR A 27 -7.25 10.45 -15.82
C TYR A 27 -7.65 10.77 -17.26
N LEU A 28 -7.72 9.77 -18.14
CA LEU A 28 -8.11 9.98 -19.54
C LEU A 28 -9.60 10.31 -19.68
N THR A 29 -10.46 9.74 -18.85
CA THR A 29 -11.90 10.09 -18.80
C THR A 29 -12.08 11.56 -18.40
N ASP A 30 -11.36 12.03 -17.37
CA ASP A 30 -11.39 13.42 -16.91
C ASP A 30 -10.80 14.39 -17.97
N LYS A 31 -10.09 13.86 -18.99
CA LYS A 31 -9.61 14.61 -20.17
C LYS A 31 -10.56 14.55 -21.36
N GLY A 32 -11.70 13.88 -21.21
CA GLY A 32 -12.77 13.78 -22.20
C GLY A 32 -12.62 12.64 -23.20
N TYR A 33 -11.62 11.78 -23.09
CA TYR A 33 -11.45 10.68 -24.05
C TYR A 33 -12.56 9.62 -23.89
N ASP A 34 -13.02 9.11 -25.02
CA ASP A 34 -14.04 8.05 -25.07
C ASP A 34 -13.50 6.69 -24.58
N GLY A 35 -14.38 5.85 -24.02
CA GLY A 35 -14.01 4.55 -23.46
C GLY A 35 -13.22 3.65 -24.41
N ASN A 36 -13.62 3.57 -25.68
CA ASN A 36 -12.91 2.78 -26.70
C ASN A 36 -11.47 3.25 -26.93
N ILE A 37 -11.22 4.56 -26.87
CA ILE A 37 -9.87 5.12 -27.00
C ILE A 37 -9.05 4.81 -25.75
N ILE A 38 -9.67 4.96 -24.58
CA ILE A 38 -9.03 4.67 -23.29
C ILE A 38 -8.59 3.20 -23.25
N ASP A 39 -9.47 2.26 -23.60
CA ASP A 39 -9.17 0.84 -23.53
C ASP A 39 -8.04 0.46 -24.51
N GLN A 40 -8.00 1.03 -25.71
CA GLN A 40 -6.87 0.85 -26.64
C GLN A 40 -5.55 1.36 -26.06
N VAL A 41 -5.55 2.55 -25.44
CA VAL A 41 -4.35 3.10 -24.78
C VAL A 41 -3.90 2.24 -23.61
N ILE A 42 -4.84 1.77 -22.78
CA ILE A 42 -4.51 0.86 -21.66
C ILE A 42 -3.86 -0.42 -22.17
N VAL A 43 -4.43 -1.06 -23.20
CA VAL A 43 -3.84 -2.27 -23.81
C VAL A 43 -2.44 -2.00 -24.32
N GLN A 44 -2.22 -0.90 -25.05
CA GLN A 44 -0.89 -0.55 -25.54
C GLN A 44 0.11 -0.34 -24.39
N LEU A 45 -0.26 0.43 -23.36
CA LEU A 45 0.62 0.70 -22.22
C LEU A 45 0.93 -0.58 -21.43
N SER A 46 -0.04 -1.48 -21.26
CA SER A 46 0.17 -2.77 -20.60
C SER A 46 1.05 -3.70 -21.43
N ASN A 47 0.93 -3.73 -22.75
CA ASN A 47 1.81 -4.51 -23.62
C ASN A 47 3.29 -4.09 -23.51
N PHE A 48 3.55 -2.80 -23.25
CA PHE A 48 4.89 -2.29 -22.99
C PHE A 48 5.28 -2.30 -21.50
N ASN A 49 4.50 -2.96 -20.63
CA ASN A 49 4.69 -3.01 -19.17
C ASN A 49 4.76 -1.63 -18.49
N TYR A 50 4.21 -0.58 -19.11
CA TYR A 50 4.08 0.74 -18.50
C TYR A 50 2.91 0.81 -17.51
N LEU A 51 1.92 -0.06 -17.68
CA LEU A 51 0.82 -0.26 -16.74
C LEU A 51 0.75 -1.72 -16.32
N ASP A 52 1.11 -1.97 -15.08
CA ASP A 52 1.01 -3.27 -14.42
C ASP A 52 0.56 -3.04 -12.97
N ASP A 53 -0.70 -3.41 -12.69
CA ASP A 53 -1.30 -3.27 -11.36
C ASP A 53 -0.65 -4.21 -10.33
N ARG A 54 -0.15 -5.38 -10.75
CA ARG A 54 0.58 -6.30 -9.87
C ARG A 54 1.92 -5.70 -9.50
N ALA A 55 2.69 -5.20 -10.46
CA ALA A 55 3.96 -4.53 -10.18
C ALA A 55 3.77 -3.29 -9.28
N PHE A 56 2.74 -2.48 -9.57
CA PHE A 56 2.36 -1.35 -8.73
C PHE A 56 2.05 -1.79 -7.29
N ALA A 57 1.20 -2.80 -7.13
CA ALA A 57 0.76 -3.27 -5.82
C ALA A 57 1.94 -3.83 -4.99
N ARG A 58 2.84 -4.61 -5.59
CA ARG A 58 4.05 -5.12 -4.92
C ARG A 58 4.93 -3.98 -4.44
N GLY A 59 5.29 -3.04 -5.32
CA GLY A 59 6.11 -1.89 -4.94
C GLY A 59 5.44 -1.02 -3.86
N PHE A 60 4.12 -0.88 -3.90
CA PHE A 60 3.35 -0.18 -2.88
C PHE A 60 3.42 -0.88 -1.52
N ILE A 61 3.20 -2.19 -1.47
CA ILE A 61 3.27 -3.00 -0.25
C ILE A 61 4.67 -2.92 0.34
N GLU A 62 5.71 -3.16 -0.45
CA GLU A 62 7.11 -3.11 -0.02
C GLU A 62 7.48 -1.74 0.55
N SER A 63 7.08 -0.66 -0.14
CA SER A 63 7.29 0.71 0.33
C SER A 63 6.59 0.96 1.67
N ARG A 64 5.33 0.52 1.82
CA ARG A 64 4.59 0.67 3.07
C ARG A 64 5.23 -0.11 4.21
N ILE A 65 5.59 -1.36 3.99
CA ILE A 65 6.25 -2.20 4.99
C ILE A 65 7.62 -1.63 5.37
N ARG A 66 8.33 -0.94 4.47
CA ARG A 66 9.62 -0.32 4.78
C ARG A 66 9.48 0.95 5.62
N TYR A 67 8.57 1.85 5.25
CA TYR A 67 8.56 3.20 5.82
C TYR A 67 7.44 3.46 6.82
N LYS A 68 6.30 2.77 6.68
CA LYS A 68 5.13 2.93 7.56
C LYS A 68 4.35 1.62 7.63
N PRO A 69 4.89 0.59 8.32
CA PRO A 69 4.23 -0.70 8.43
C PRO A 69 2.81 -0.54 8.99
N LYS A 70 1.89 -1.32 8.45
CA LYS A 70 0.47 -1.36 8.79
C LYS A 70 -0.03 -2.80 8.69
N SER A 71 -1.20 -3.06 9.26
CA SER A 71 -1.82 -4.39 9.13
C SER A 71 -2.12 -4.74 7.69
N VAL A 72 -2.19 -6.04 7.41
CA VAL A 72 -2.65 -6.62 6.15
C VAL A 72 -3.99 -6.02 5.75
N PHE A 73 -4.94 -5.91 6.70
CA PHE A 73 -6.25 -5.30 6.44
C PHE A 73 -6.12 -3.84 5.97
N ALA A 74 -5.31 -3.03 6.67
CA ALA A 74 -5.13 -1.62 6.34
C ALA A 74 -4.40 -1.44 4.99
N LEU A 75 -3.43 -2.30 4.68
CA LEU A 75 -2.75 -2.31 3.38
C LEU A 75 -3.71 -2.67 2.25
N GLY A 76 -4.54 -3.71 2.43
CA GLY A 76 -5.57 -4.09 1.48
C GLY A 76 -6.58 -2.98 1.21
N PHE A 77 -7.00 -2.25 2.26
CA PHE A 77 -7.85 -1.07 2.10
C PHE A 77 -7.18 0.04 1.28
N GLU A 78 -5.89 0.32 1.52
CA GLU A 78 -5.15 1.32 0.74
C GLU A 78 -5.01 0.92 -0.73
N LEU A 79 -4.71 -0.34 -1.03
CA LEU A 79 -4.63 -0.87 -2.40
C LEU A 79 -5.97 -0.74 -3.13
N ARG A 80 -7.08 -1.12 -2.48
CA ARG A 80 -8.43 -0.93 -3.03
C ARG A 80 -8.75 0.53 -3.33
N LYS A 81 -8.37 1.45 -2.43
CA LYS A 81 -8.50 2.90 -2.66
C LYS A 81 -7.66 3.39 -3.85
N LYS A 82 -6.53 2.74 -4.13
CA LYS A 82 -5.70 3.00 -5.32
C LYS A 82 -6.25 2.36 -6.59
N GLY A 83 -7.28 1.53 -6.48
CA GLY A 83 -7.94 0.90 -7.61
C GLY A 83 -7.40 -0.47 -7.98
N ILE A 84 -6.60 -1.07 -7.10
CA ILE A 84 -6.15 -2.45 -7.27
C ILE A 84 -7.32 -3.40 -7.01
N ASP A 85 -7.42 -4.42 -7.85
CA ASP A 85 -8.40 -5.48 -7.70
C ASP A 85 -8.32 -6.15 -6.32
N PRO A 86 -9.46 -6.37 -5.62
CA PRO A 86 -9.44 -6.98 -4.29
C PRO A 86 -8.80 -8.36 -4.24
N ALA A 87 -9.01 -9.21 -5.25
CA ALA A 87 -8.44 -10.56 -5.29
C ALA A 87 -6.92 -10.50 -5.49
N LEU A 88 -6.44 -9.62 -6.36
CA LEU A 88 -4.99 -9.37 -6.51
C LEU A 88 -4.37 -8.82 -5.22
N ALA A 89 -5.05 -7.90 -4.52
CA ALA A 89 -4.57 -7.37 -3.26
C ALA A 89 -4.49 -8.46 -2.18
N GLU A 90 -5.52 -9.30 -2.07
CA GLU A 90 -5.55 -10.44 -1.14
C GLU A 90 -4.47 -11.46 -1.45
N GLU A 91 -4.30 -11.84 -2.71
CA GLU A 91 -3.25 -12.75 -3.16
C GLU A 91 -1.86 -12.24 -2.75
N LEU A 92 -1.54 -10.99 -3.08
CA LEU A 92 -0.24 -10.39 -2.77
C LEU A 92 -0.01 -10.22 -1.27
N LEU A 93 -1.07 -10.02 -0.49
CA LEU A 93 -0.97 -9.81 0.96
C LEU A 93 -0.96 -11.12 1.76
N SER A 94 -1.39 -12.24 1.18
CA SER A 94 -1.51 -13.54 1.85
C SER A 94 -0.20 -14.07 2.46
N VAL A 95 0.95 -13.61 1.96
CA VAL A 95 2.28 -14.02 2.44
C VAL A 95 2.75 -13.27 3.68
N TYR A 96 2.03 -12.22 4.11
CA TYR A 96 2.40 -11.40 5.26
C TYR A 96 1.56 -11.74 6.48
N LYS A 97 2.20 -11.68 7.65
CA LYS A 97 1.53 -11.85 8.95
C LYS A 97 1.51 -10.53 9.71
N ASP A 98 0.40 -10.25 10.37
CA ASP A 98 0.24 -9.01 11.11
C ASP A 98 1.22 -8.90 12.28
N GLU A 99 1.59 -10.00 12.91
CA GLU A 99 2.61 -10.04 13.97
C GLU A 99 3.97 -9.52 13.46
N ASP A 100 4.44 -10.01 12.31
CA ASP A 100 5.73 -9.62 11.73
C ASP A 100 5.72 -8.13 11.34
N LEU A 101 4.61 -7.66 10.76
CA LEU A 101 4.44 -6.26 10.36
C LEU A 101 4.36 -5.34 11.58
N ALA A 102 3.73 -5.77 12.66
CA ALA A 102 3.62 -5.02 13.89
C ALA A 102 4.95 -4.94 14.65
N LEU A 103 5.73 -6.02 14.70
CA LEU A 103 7.09 -6.03 15.24
C LEU A 103 7.98 -5.02 14.50
N LYS A 104 7.96 -5.06 13.17
CA LYS A 104 8.68 -4.10 12.34
C LYS A 104 8.22 -2.65 12.57
N ALA A 105 6.94 -2.44 12.86
CA ALA A 105 6.40 -1.11 13.17
C ALA A 105 7.01 -0.52 14.46
N VAL A 106 7.17 -1.35 15.50
CA VAL A 106 7.67 -0.92 16.82
C VAL A 106 9.20 -0.89 16.89
N GLU A 107 9.90 -1.67 16.08
CA GLU A 107 11.37 -1.66 15.99
C GLU A 107 11.92 -0.25 15.74
N THR A 108 11.29 0.50 14.82
CA THR A 108 11.63 1.91 14.53
C THR A 108 11.43 2.87 15.71
N LYS A 109 10.78 2.41 16.78
CA LYS A 109 10.46 3.18 17.98
C LYS A 109 11.16 2.67 19.24
N LYS A 110 11.88 1.54 19.16
CA LYS A 110 12.50 0.86 20.29
C LYS A 110 13.34 1.81 21.15
N GLN A 111 14.27 2.53 20.52
CA GLN A 111 15.11 3.53 21.19
C GLN A 111 14.33 4.61 21.96
N SER A 112 13.19 5.05 21.43
CA SER A 112 12.39 6.14 22.04
C SER A 112 11.47 5.66 23.16
N TRP A 113 11.17 4.36 23.24
CA TRP A 113 10.20 3.81 24.18
C TRP A 113 10.83 2.93 25.26
N ASN A 114 12.07 2.48 25.08
CA ASN A 114 12.81 1.71 26.09
C ASN A 114 13.05 2.49 27.39
N SER A 115 13.01 3.83 27.37
CA SER A 115 13.17 4.67 28.57
C SER A 115 11.88 4.95 29.32
N LEU A 116 10.73 4.49 28.82
CA LEU A 116 9.42 4.68 29.46
C LEU A 116 9.18 3.62 30.53
N ASP A 117 8.30 3.92 31.48
CA ASP A 117 7.81 2.89 32.40
C ASP A 117 7.02 1.81 31.62
N GLU A 118 6.86 0.64 32.24
CA GLU A 118 6.21 -0.49 31.59
C GLU A 118 4.76 -0.18 31.17
N SER A 119 4.03 0.57 32.01
CA SER A 119 2.62 0.88 31.80
C SER A 119 2.41 1.90 30.68
N GLU A 120 3.20 2.98 30.62
CA GLU A 120 3.15 3.95 29.53
C GLU A 120 3.66 3.35 28.23
N CYS A 121 4.75 2.56 28.27
CA CYS A 121 5.28 1.87 27.09
C CYS A 121 4.21 0.98 26.46
N ARG A 122 3.53 0.15 27.26
CA ARG A 122 2.42 -0.69 26.82
C ARG A 122 1.28 0.11 26.19
N LYS A 123 0.81 1.17 26.86
CA LYS A 123 -0.25 2.04 26.32
C LYS A 123 0.16 2.65 24.97
N LYS A 124 1.42 3.08 24.86
CA LYS A 124 1.97 3.72 23.66
C LYS A 124 2.06 2.74 22.48
N ILE A 125 2.57 1.53 22.72
CA ILE A 125 2.63 0.45 21.72
C ILE A 125 1.22 0.11 21.21
N ILE A 126 0.28 -0.17 22.13
CA ILE A 126 -1.09 -0.55 21.76
C ILE A 126 -1.73 0.56 20.93
N ASN A 127 -1.71 1.81 21.39
CA ASN A 127 -2.30 2.92 20.65
C ASN A 127 -1.67 3.08 19.27
N TYR A 128 -0.34 3.03 19.18
CA TYR A 128 0.40 3.20 17.95
C TYR A 128 0.09 2.13 16.90
N LEU A 129 -0.05 0.87 17.33
CA LEU A 129 -0.40 -0.26 16.46
C LEU A 129 -1.89 -0.24 16.08
N ARG A 130 -2.79 0.12 17.00
CA ARG A 130 -4.22 0.27 16.69
C ARG A 130 -4.46 1.34 15.61
N TYR A 131 -3.76 2.48 15.67
CA TYR A 131 -3.82 3.49 14.59
C TYR A 131 -3.29 3.00 13.22
N ARG A 132 -2.58 1.88 13.21
CA ARG A 132 -2.07 1.22 11.99
C ARG A 132 -2.94 0.05 11.54
N GLY A 133 -4.05 -0.19 12.22
CA GLY A 133 -5.05 -1.19 11.86
C GLY A 133 -4.75 -2.59 12.39
N PHE A 134 -3.80 -2.76 13.31
CA PHE A 134 -3.52 -4.06 13.92
C PHE A 134 -4.61 -4.44 14.93
N ASP A 135 -4.94 -5.72 14.98
CA ASP A 135 -5.88 -6.23 15.97
C ASP A 135 -5.32 -6.21 17.38
N TYR A 136 -6.22 -6.18 18.35
CA TYR A 136 -5.84 -6.04 19.76
C TYR A 136 -5.00 -7.22 20.26
N SER A 137 -5.30 -8.44 19.82
CA SER A 137 -4.50 -9.64 20.12
C SER A 137 -3.05 -9.50 19.64
N VAL A 138 -2.85 -9.06 18.40
CA VAL A 138 -1.52 -8.79 17.83
C VAL A 138 -0.80 -7.71 18.63
N CYS A 139 -1.50 -6.63 18.99
CA CYS A 139 -0.93 -5.56 19.80
C CYS A 139 -0.43 -6.07 21.17
N GLN A 140 -1.20 -6.95 21.82
CA GLN A 140 -0.80 -7.55 23.10
C GLN A 140 0.42 -8.47 22.95
N THR A 141 0.43 -9.33 21.92
CA THR A 141 1.55 -10.22 21.63
C THR A 141 2.84 -9.43 21.42
N VAL A 142 2.79 -8.39 20.58
CA VAL A 142 3.95 -7.53 20.30
C VAL A 142 4.41 -6.77 21.54
N CYS A 143 3.48 -6.31 22.38
CA CYS A 143 3.83 -5.66 23.64
C CYS A 143 4.64 -6.58 24.57
N ARG A 144 4.24 -7.86 24.68
CA ARG A 144 4.97 -8.84 25.49
C ARG A 144 6.37 -9.07 24.94
N ILE A 145 6.50 -9.27 23.61
CA ILE A 145 7.79 -9.48 22.94
C ILE A 145 8.72 -8.29 23.16
N PHE A 146 8.21 -7.07 22.98
CA PHE A 146 8.96 -5.83 23.15
C PHE A 146 9.51 -5.65 24.57
N GLN A 147 8.81 -6.15 25.59
CA GLN A 147 9.24 -6.07 26.99
C GLN A 147 10.25 -7.16 27.37
N THR A 148 10.26 -8.30 26.65
CA THR A 148 11.18 -9.42 26.91
C THR A 148 12.54 -9.28 26.22
N GLU A 149 12.65 -8.48 25.17
CA GLU A 149 13.90 -8.23 24.45
C GLU A 149 14.50 -6.87 24.85
N PRO A 150 15.53 -6.82 25.72
CA PRO A 150 16.20 -5.56 26.08
C PRO A 150 16.71 -4.77 24.87
#